data_AF-A0A072PF17-F1
#
_entry.id   AF-A0A072PF17-F1
#
_cell.length_a   1.000
_cell.length_b   1.000
_cell.length_c   1.000
_cell.angle_alpha   90.00
_cell.angle_beta   90.00
_cell.angle_gamma   90.00
#
_symmetry.space_group_name_H-M   'P 1'
#
loop_
_entity.id
_entity.type
_entity.pdbx_description
1 polymer ?
#
loop_
_entity_poly.entity_id
_entity_poly.type
_entity_poly.pdbx_seq_one_letter_code
_entity_poly.pdbx_strand_id
1 'polypeptide(L)'
;MEMPLNGGWSLDSIDMPTRIFREKPFVQFTSAVELYTRRELTNPADILNAFEGVQLVLEKRISAKIFYGVLETMVDSSLVWESTKRLFRRSGFPSWSWSGWIGEIQWKFNEPARSWIEWHADQNVGLHAFSRQEYERIPPPLERPENPPPLSQHNLSKSMPLLHFRTVAAQFSLISPALIHKSVISPLRKRLTGPSALSTVRPAPADPGLIRAGIADDRGWWCGTIDLDAAWMSRVGIPLEFLLVSRVSTFTDDELAIWEGTLPDEVEDLIAQRNYGVYNVMLVSRRDGIYYREGLGRILTGALHRAVQPASWKDVVLG
;
A
#
# COMPACT_ATOMS: atom_id res chain seq x y z
N MET A 1 15.87 -24.46 -33.62
CA MET A 1 15.72 -23.01 -33.49
C MET A 1 15.72 -22.73 -32.00
N GLU A 2 16.91 -22.51 -31.45
CA GLU A 2 17.14 -22.36 -30.01
C GLU A 2 16.66 -20.99 -29.52
N MET A 3 16.04 -20.97 -28.34
CA MET A 3 15.66 -19.73 -27.63
C MET A 3 16.92 -19.05 -27.08
N PRO A 4 17.05 -17.71 -27.17
CA PRO A 4 18.19 -17.06 -26.56
C PRO A 4 18.03 -17.05 -25.03
N LEU A 5 18.89 -17.82 -24.37
CA LEU A 5 19.31 -17.62 -22.99
C LEU A 5 20.11 -16.32 -22.91
N ASN A 6 19.48 -15.22 -22.50
CA ASN A 6 20.15 -14.08 -21.87
C ASN A 6 19.12 -13.08 -21.36
N GLY A 7 18.72 -13.21 -20.09
CA GLY A 7 18.01 -12.19 -19.31
C GLY A 7 18.94 -11.07 -18.83
N GLY A 8 19.94 -10.70 -19.64
CA GLY A 8 20.85 -9.59 -19.39
C GLY A 8 20.31 -8.31 -20.02
N TRP A 9 20.39 -7.21 -19.27
CA TRP A 9 20.01 -5.85 -19.65
C TRP A 9 20.13 -5.55 -21.15
N SER A 10 19.01 -5.27 -21.81
CA SER A 10 18.98 -4.77 -23.19
C SER A 10 19.46 -3.32 -23.21
N LEU A 11 20.44 -3.00 -24.07
CA LEU A 11 21.13 -1.70 -24.17
C LEU A 11 20.22 -0.45 -24.27
N ASP A 12 18.94 -0.58 -24.62
CA ASP A 12 17.95 0.50 -24.53
C ASP A 12 17.65 0.98 -23.08
N SER A 13 18.15 0.26 -22.07
CA SER A 13 17.98 0.58 -20.65
C SER A 13 19.10 1.42 -20.04
N ILE A 14 20.15 1.79 -20.79
CA ILE A 14 21.33 2.47 -20.21
C ILE A 14 21.01 3.90 -19.72
N ASP A 15 19.97 4.54 -20.28
CA ASP A 15 19.45 5.83 -19.79
C ASP A 15 18.48 5.71 -18.60
N MET A 16 18.08 4.49 -18.22
CA MET A 16 16.99 4.26 -17.26
C MET A 16 17.41 4.46 -15.78
N PRO A 17 18.55 3.93 -15.31
CA PRO A 17 19.03 4.19 -13.95
C PRO A 17 19.42 5.66 -13.74
N THR A 18 20.10 6.28 -14.70
CA THR A 18 20.63 7.65 -14.59
C THR A 18 19.54 8.72 -14.53
N ARG A 19 18.39 8.51 -15.21
CA ARG A 19 17.21 9.38 -15.11
C ARG A 19 16.54 9.32 -13.74
N ILE A 20 16.37 8.12 -13.18
CA ILE A 20 15.79 7.94 -11.83
C ILE A 20 16.60 8.74 -10.80
N PHE A 21 17.92 8.81 -10.94
CA PHE A 21 18.78 9.54 -10.00
C PHE A 21 18.72 11.08 -10.10
N ARG A 22 17.94 11.63 -11.04
CA ARG A 22 17.64 13.08 -11.12
C ARG A 22 16.31 13.47 -10.47
N GLU A 23 15.49 12.48 -10.10
CA GLU A 23 14.17 12.69 -9.51
C GLU A 23 14.25 12.99 -8.01
N LYS A 24 13.14 13.46 -7.41
CA LYS A 24 13.05 13.65 -5.95
C LYS A 24 13.35 12.33 -5.20
N PRO A 25 13.97 12.38 -4.01
CA PRO A 25 14.42 11.20 -3.26
C PRO A 25 13.39 10.06 -3.17
N PHE A 26 12.15 10.41 -2.84
CA PHE A 26 11.05 9.44 -2.75
C PHE A 26 10.69 8.78 -4.09
N VAL A 27 10.78 9.51 -5.20
CA VAL A 27 10.54 8.98 -6.55
C VAL A 27 11.66 8.01 -6.94
N GLN A 28 12.90 8.26 -6.50
CA GLN A 28 14.01 7.32 -6.72
C GLN A 28 13.77 6.01 -6.00
N PHE A 29 13.42 6.10 -4.71
CA PHE A 29 13.10 4.95 -3.87
C PHE A 29 11.92 4.14 -4.43
N THR A 30 10.81 4.80 -4.75
CA THR A 30 9.63 4.14 -5.34
C THR A 30 9.92 3.47 -6.67
N SER A 31 10.63 4.14 -7.57
CA SER A 31 11.03 3.54 -8.85
C SER A 31 11.90 2.31 -8.67
N ALA A 32 12.87 2.35 -7.76
CA ALA A 32 13.77 1.25 -7.49
C ALA A 32 13.02 0.03 -6.94
N VAL A 33 12.13 0.24 -5.96
CA VAL A 33 11.34 -0.83 -5.34
C VAL A 33 10.41 -1.50 -6.35
N GLU A 34 9.68 -0.73 -7.16
CA GLU A 34 8.80 -1.29 -8.19
C GLU A 34 9.58 -2.09 -9.26
N LEU A 35 10.73 -1.59 -9.71
CA LEU A 35 11.58 -2.33 -10.65
C LEU A 35 12.14 -3.61 -10.04
N TYR A 36 12.43 -3.58 -8.75
CA TYR A 36 13.02 -4.72 -8.05
C TYR A 36 12.01 -5.84 -7.79
N THR A 37 10.80 -5.48 -7.38
CA THR A 37 9.73 -6.45 -7.04
C THR A 37 9.12 -7.15 -8.25
N ARG A 38 9.41 -6.68 -9.47
CA ARG A 38 9.11 -7.39 -10.73
C ARG A 38 9.98 -8.62 -10.98
N ARG A 39 11.10 -8.74 -10.27
CA ARG A 39 12.05 -9.84 -10.49
C ARG A 39 11.56 -11.11 -9.81
N GLU A 40 11.74 -12.23 -10.49
CA GLU A 40 11.57 -13.55 -9.90
C GLU A 40 12.87 -13.94 -9.21
N LEU A 41 12.80 -14.20 -7.90
CA LEU A 41 13.93 -14.67 -7.11
C LEU A 41 13.90 -16.19 -7.01
N THR A 42 15.07 -16.82 -7.16
CA THR A 42 15.24 -18.26 -6.90
C THR A 42 14.88 -18.61 -5.46
N ASN A 43 15.29 -17.77 -4.51
CA ASN A 43 14.93 -17.88 -3.10
C ASN A 43 14.17 -16.60 -2.67
N PRO A 44 12.86 -16.70 -2.38
CA PRO A 44 12.09 -15.56 -1.91
C PRO A 44 12.66 -14.93 -0.63
N ALA A 45 13.33 -15.67 0.24
CA ALA A 45 13.85 -15.11 1.49
C ALA A 45 15.00 -14.11 1.29
N ASP A 46 15.64 -14.10 0.12
CA ASP A 46 16.82 -13.25 -0.13
C ASP A 46 16.48 -11.84 -0.64
N ILE A 47 15.22 -11.41 -0.61
CA ILE A 47 14.78 -10.15 -1.23
C ILE A 47 15.50 -8.90 -0.71
N LEU A 48 15.72 -8.80 0.60
CA LEU A 48 16.43 -7.66 1.17
C LEU A 48 17.93 -7.74 0.86
N ASN A 49 18.54 -8.92 1.01
CA ASN A 49 19.95 -9.15 0.66
C ASN A 49 20.22 -8.82 -0.81
N ALA A 50 19.32 -9.24 -1.69
CA ALA A 50 19.46 -9.03 -3.11
C ALA A 50 19.15 -7.55 -3.49
N PHE A 51 18.41 -6.80 -2.67
CA PHE A 51 18.16 -5.37 -2.83
C PHE A 51 19.28 -4.49 -2.24
N GLU A 52 20.14 -5.04 -1.39
CA GLU A 52 21.14 -4.32 -0.59
C GLU A 52 22.03 -3.38 -1.41
N GLY A 53 22.52 -3.83 -2.57
CA GLY A 53 23.35 -2.99 -3.44
C GLY A 53 22.63 -1.72 -3.93
N VAL A 54 21.33 -1.82 -4.23
CA VAL A 54 20.49 -0.67 -4.60
C VAL A 54 20.16 0.16 -3.37
N GLN A 55 19.87 -0.49 -2.24
CA GLN A 55 19.59 0.15 -0.95
C GLN A 55 20.73 1.09 -0.55
N LEU A 56 21.98 0.63 -0.53
CA LEU A 56 23.13 1.44 -0.10
C LEU A 56 23.30 2.71 -0.94
N VAL A 57 23.05 2.61 -2.24
CA VAL A 57 23.11 3.73 -3.18
C VAL A 57 21.96 4.73 -2.93
N LEU A 58 20.76 4.23 -2.69
CA LEU A 58 19.60 5.05 -2.35
C LEU A 58 19.78 5.76 -1.01
N GLU A 59 20.18 5.04 0.05
CA GLU A 59 20.37 5.62 1.38
C GLU A 59 21.37 6.78 1.34
N LYS A 60 22.48 6.62 0.60
CA LYS A 60 23.49 7.67 0.43
C LYS A 60 22.93 8.91 -0.29
N ARG A 61 22.11 8.72 -1.33
CA ARG A 61 21.54 9.84 -2.10
C ARG A 61 20.40 10.55 -1.37
N ILE A 62 19.51 9.76 -0.78
CA ILE A 62 18.32 10.25 -0.08
C ILE A 62 18.69 10.81 1.28
N SER A 63 19.85 10.42 1.83
CA SER A 63 20.28 10.78 3.19
C SER A 63 19.30 10.30 4.25
N ALA A 64 18.70 9.13 4.03
CA ALA A 64 17.81 8.45 4.96
C ALA A 64 18.02 6.93 4.88
N LYS A 65 17.76 6.23 5.98
CA LYS A 65 17.90 4.78 6.07
C LYS A 65 16.67 4.06 5.53
N ILE A 66 16.88 2.86 5.00
CA ILE A 66 15.83 1.95 4.58
C ILE A 66 15.81 0.78 5.55
N PHE A 67 14.73 0.65 6.32
CA PHE A 67 14.55 -0.38 7.33
C PHE A 67 13.50 -1.39 6.87
N TYR A 68 13.90 -2.65 6.69
CA TYR A 68 13.03 -3.71 6.16
C TYR A 68 12.27 -3.25 4.91
N GLY A 69 12.93 -2.53 4.00
CA GLY A 69 12.31 -2.01 2.79
C GLY A 69 11.53 -0.70 2.94
N VAL A 70 11.26 -0.19 4.14
CA VAL A 70 10.61 1.12 4.33
C VAL A 70 11.64 2.23 4.47
N LEU A 71 11.39 3.39 3.84
CA LEU A 71 12.22 4.57 4.02
C LEU A 71 11.89 5.24 5.36
N GLU A 72 12.84 5.34 6.29
CA GLU A 72 12.57 5.75 7.69
C GLU A 72 12.04 7.18 7.84
N THR A 73 12.39 8.08 6.94
CA THR A 73 11.87 9.46 6.94
C THR A 73 10.45 9.54 6.36
N MET A 74 9.94 8.45 5.79
CA MET A 74 8.67 8.41 5.06
C MET A 74 7.92 7.09 5.33
N VAL A 75 7.86 6.67 6.59
CA VAL A 75 7.22 5.42 7.01
C VAL A 75 5.75 5.44 6.63
N ASP A 76 5.06 6.54 6.91
CA ASP A 76 3.64 6.73 6.63
C ASP A 76 3.29 6.44 5.16
N SER A 77 4.04 7.05 4.24
CA SER A 77 3.90 6.81 2.80
C SER A 77 4.28 5.38 2.43
N SER A 78 5.26 4.80 3.09
CA SER A 78 5.72 3.45 2.78
C SER A 78 4.74 2.35 3.22
N LEU A 79 3.68 2.67 3.98
CA LEU A 79 2.63 1.71 4.34
C LEU A 79 1.62 1.46 3.20
N VAL A 80 1.59 2.34 2.18
CA VAL A 80 0.55 2.35 1.15
C VAL A 80 0.96 1.79 -0.21
N TRP A 81 1.94 0.89 -0.27
CA TRP A 81 2.29 0.17 -1.51
C TRP A 81 1.13 -0.65 -2.04
N GLU A 82 0.79 -0.52 -3.31
CA GLU A 82 -0.31 -1.27 -3.92
C GLU A 82 0.20 -2.27 -4.96
N SER A 83 -0.69 -3.13 -5.46
CA SER A 83 -0.42 -3.95 -6.63
C SER A 83 -1.61 -3.93 -7.58
N THR A 84 -1.33 -4.19 -8.85
CA THR A 84 -2.34 -4.46 -9.89
C THR A 84 -2.35 -5.94 -10.28
N LYS A 85 -1.61 -6.76 -9.52
CA LYS A 85 -1.49 -8.20 -9.68
C LYS A 85 -1.71 -8.87 -8.32
N ARG A 86 -1.98 -10.17 -8.35
CA ARG A 86 -2.03 -10.97 -7.13
C ARG A 86 -0.71 -10.89 -6.34
N LEU A 87 -0.80 -10.59 -5.05
CA LEU A 87 0.31 -10.62 -4.10
C LEU A 87 0.20 -11.86 -3.20
N PHE A 88 1.33 -12.50 -2.94
CA PHE A 88 1.42 -13.61 -1.98
C PHE A 88 2.25 -13.23 -0.78
N ARG A 89 1.92 -13.79 0.39
CA ARG A 89 2.65 -13.48 1.60
C ARG A 89 4.01 -14.17 1.63
N ARG A 90 5.07 -13.38 1.84
CA ARG A 90 6.45 -13.87 2.05
C ARG A 90 6.69 -14.17 3.53
N SER A 91 6.74 -15.45 3.88
CA SER A 91 7.01 -15.89 5.26
C SER A 91 8.31 -15.28 5.82
N GLY A 92 8.30 -14.87 7.09
CA GLY A 92 9.49 -14.34 7.79
C GLY A 92 9.74 -12.84 7.63
N PHE A 93 8.98 -12.15 6.81
CA PHE A 93 9.07 -10.68 6.60
C PHE A 93 7.86 -9.98 7.20
N PRO A 94 7.87 -8.65 7.49
CA PRO A 94 6.68 -7.92 7.97
C PRO A 94 5.62 -7.65 6.90
N SER A 95 4.33 -7.73 7.27
CA SER A 95 3.21 -7.50 6.33
C SER A 95 3.04 -6.03 5.94
N TRP A 96 3.49 -5.11 6.81
CA TRP A 96 3.52 -3.68 6.53
C TRP A 96 4.60 -3.26 5.51
N SER A 97 5.60 -4.12 5.27
CA SER A 97 6.68 -3.86 4.31
C SER A 97 6.37 -4.48 2.95
N TRP A 98 6.81 -3.83 1.87
CA TRP A 98 6.78 -4.45 0.55
C TRP A 98 7.60 -5.75 0.47
N SER A 99 8.66 -5.88 1.27
CA SER A 99 9.45 -7.12 1.34
C SER A 99 8.61 -8.29 1.88
N GLY A 100 7.51 -8.01 2.58
CA GLY A 100 6.52 -8.99 3.00
C GLY A 100 5.72 -9.63 1.88
N TRP A 101 5.82 -9.17 0.64
CA TRP A 101 4.95 -9.60 -0.43
C TRP A 101 5.76 -10.11 -1.62
N ILE A 102 5.28 -11.19 -2.24
CA ILE A 102 5.77 -11.72 -3.51
C ILE A 102 4.80 -11.24 -4.60
N GLY A 103 5.35 -10.57 -5.60
CA GLY A 103 4.61 -9.96 -6.69
C GLY A 103 5.03 -8.52 -6.93
N GLU A 104 4.61 -7.98 -8.07
CA GLU A 104 4.92 -6.61 -8.45
C GLU A 104 4.09 -5.64 -7.61
N ILE A 105 4.76 -4.75 -6.88
CA ILE A 105 4.11 -3.62 -6.24
C ILE A 105 4.33 -2.34 -7.04
N GLN A 106 3.46 -1.35 -6.81
CA GLN A 106 3.39 -0.10 -7.55
C GLN A 106 3.09 1.06 -6.62
N TRP A 107 3.69 2.20 -6.91
CA TRP A 107 3.34 3.48 -6.32
C TRP A 107 2.32 4.19 -7.23
N LYS A 108 1.06 4.24 -6.81
CA LYS A 108 -0.03 4.82 -7.63
C LYS A 108 -0.22 6.33 -7.47
N PHE A 109 0.48 6.98 -6.54
CA PHE A 109 0.17 8.36 -6.16
C PHE A 109 1.13 9.39 -6.77
N ASN A 110 0.55 10.45 -7.33
CA ASN A 110 1.29 11.65 -7.75
C ASN A 110 1.41 12.70 -6.63
N GLU A 111 0.78 12.47 -5.48
CA GLU A 111 0.84 13.30 -4.28
C GLU A 111 1.32 12.50 -3.08
N PRO A 112 1.95 13.14 -2.07
CA PRO A 112 2.36 12.46 -0.86
C PRO A 112 1.13 12.14 0.02
N ALA A 113 1.06 10.89 0.49
CA ALA A 113 0.13 10.48 1.52
C ALA A 113 0.48 11.17 2.84
N ARG A 114 -0.43 11.99 3.39
CA ARG A 114 -0.23 12.63 4.70
C ARG A 114 -1.01 11.90 5.78
N SER A 115 -0.41 11.73 6.95
CA SER A 115 -0.97 10.93 8.04
C SER A 115 -1.19 11.74 9.32
N TRP A 116 -1.94 11.14 10.24
CA TRP A 116 -2.07 11.53 11.64
C TRP A 116 -1.52 10.44 12.58
N ILE A 117 -0.83 9.42 12.05
CA ILE A 117 -0.44 8.20 12.78
C ILE A 117 0.51 8.52 13.93
N GLU A 118 0.11 8.30 15.18
CA GLU A 118 0.98 8.58 16.33
C GLU A 118 1.94 7.40 16.57
N TRP A 119 3.16 7.50 16.04
CA TRP A 119 4.23 6.53 16.29
C TRP A 119 4.66 6.57 17.75
N HIS A 120 4.79 5.40 18.37
CA HIS A 120 5.32 5.25 19.73
C HIS A 120 6.05 3.92 19.86
N ALA A 121 6.67 3.69 21.02
CA ALA A 121 7.19 2.38 21.39
C ALA A 121 7.09 2.20 22.91
N ASP A 122 6.97 0.97 23.38
CA ASP A 122 6.95 0.64 24.80
C ASP A 122 8.28 0.01 25.25
N GLN A 123 8.93 0.64 26.23
CA GLN A 123 10.13 0.20 26.99
C GLN A 123 11.45 -0.04 26.23
N ASN A 124 12.56 0.20 26.94
CA ASN A 124 13.85 0.66 26.41
C ASN A 124 14.74 -0.37 25.66
N VAL A 125 14.38 -1.65 25.55
CA VAL A 125 15.28 -2.69 25.01
C VAL A 125 14.82 -3.14 23.63
N GLY A 126 15.68 -3.02 22.62
CA GLY A 126 15.40 -3.44 21.23
C GLY A 126 14.60 -2.43 20.41
N LEU A 127 14.48 -1.18 20.87
CA LEU A 127 13.77 -0.12 20.17
C LEU A 127 14.56 0.38 18.96
N HIS A 128 13.91 0.36 17.80
CA HIS A 128 14.38 1.05 16.60
C HIS A 128 13.53 2.31 16.40
N ALA A 129 14.10 3.47 16.75
CA ALA A 129 13.40 4.74 16.58
C ALA A 129 13.53 5.23 15.13
N PHE A 130 12.41 5.60 14.51
CA PHE A 130 12.44 6.23 13.20
C PHE A 130 12.91 7.67 13.27
N SER A 131 13.59 8.09 12.20
CA SER A 131 13.92 9.49 11.96
C SER A 131 12.65 10.36 11.91
N ARG A 132 12.82 11.67 12.09
CA ARG A 132 11.73 12.64 11.90
C ARG A 132 11.11 12.44 10.51
N GLN A 133 9.78 12.32 10.46
CA GLN A 133 9.06 12.18 9.20
C GLN A 133 9.17 13.44 8.35
N GLU A 134 9.33 13.28 7.03
CA GLU A 134 9.54 14.37 6.06
C GLU A 134 8.31 15.28 5.95
N TYR A 135 7.11 14.70 6.05
CA TYR A 135 5.86 15.44 5.96
C TYR A 135 5.26 15.72 7.33
N GLU A 136 4.69 16.92 7.47
CA GLU A 136 3.94 17.28 8.66
C GLU A 136 2.65 16.45 8.78
N ARG A 137 2.29 16.17 10.03
CA ARG A 137 1.06 15.46 10.36
C ARG A 137 -0.14 16.34 10.06
N ILE A 138 -1.19 15.74 9.52
CA ILE A 138 -2.49 16.40 9.34
C ILE A 138 -3.39 16.12 10.55
N PRO A 139 -4.44 16.93 10.75
CA PRO A 139 -5.44 16.65 11.78
C PRO A 139 -6.04 15.24 11.60
N PRO A 140 -6.23 14.48 12.70
CA PRO A 140 -6.86 13.17 12.64
C PRO A 140 -8.33 13.28 12.26
N PRO A 141 -8.94 12.20 11.73
CA PRO A 141 -10.33 12.21 11.30
C PRO A 141 -11.32 12.18 12.48
N LEU A 142 -10.82 11.88 13.69
CA LEU A 142 -11.57 11.93 14.95
C LEU A 142 -10.75 12.67 15.99
N GLU A 143 -11.42 13.43 16.84
CA GLU A 143 -10.78 14.05 18.01
C GLU A 143 -10.13 12.98 18.89
N ARG A 144 -8.96 13.31 19.43
CA ARG A 144 -8.20 12.41 20.28
C ARG A 144 -8.82 12.40 21.67
N PRO A 145 -9.27 11.25 22.20
CA PRO A 145 -9.71 11.16 23.60
C PRO A 145 -8.52 11.40 24.55
N GLU A 146 -8.81 11.80 25.81
CA GLU A 146 -7.79 12.03 26.83
C GLU A 146 -6.84 10.83 26.99
N ASN A 147 -5.54 11.12 27.15
CA ASN A 147 -4.39 10.24 26.94
C ASN A 147 -4.22 9.08 27.96
N PRO A 148 -4.58 7.82 27.66
CA PRO A 148 -3.92 6.69 28.29
C PRO A 148 -2.50 6.51 27.71
N PRO A 149 -1.56 5.95 28.48
CA PRO A 149 -0.26 5.50 27.94
C PRO A 149 -0.47 4.42 26.86
N PRO A 150 0.50 4.19 25.96
CA PRO A 150 0.41 3.11 24.99
C PRO A 150 0.22 1.76 25.71
N LEU A 151 -0.77 1.01 25.23
CA LEU A 151 -1.21 -0.28 25.78
C LEU A 151 -0.52 -1.46 25.08
N SER A 152 0.18 -1.21 23.97
CA SER A 152 0.90 -2.23 23.19
C SER A 152 2.10 -2.82 23.95
N GLN A 153 2.41 -4.11 23.70
CA GLN A 153 3.59 -4.80 24.25
C GLN A 153 4.62 -5.12 23.15
N HIS A 154 5.90 -4.74 23.32
CA HIS A 154 6.99 -4.90 22.34
C HIS A 154 7.47 -6.34 22.11
N ASN A 155 7.23 -7.26 23.06
CA ASN A 155 7.79 -8.62 23.02
C ASN A 155 6.96 -9.65 22.25
N LEU A 156 6.00 -9.21 21.43
CA LEU A 156 5.09 -10.09 20.71
C LEU A 156 5.77 -10.86 19.55
N SER A 157 6.94 -10.40 19.09
CA SER A 157 7.71 -11.07 18.02
C SER A 157 9.20 -11.01 18.31
N LYS A 158 9.89 -12.14 18.06
CA LYS A 158 11.37 -12.23 18.11
C LYS A 158 11.99 -12.41 16.72
N SER A 159 11.18 -12.66 15.70
CA SER A 159 11.64 -13.02 14.35
C SER A 159 11.59 -11.86 13.37
N MET A 160 10.78 -10.85 13.66
CA MET A 160 10.49 -9.76 12.73
C MET A 160 10.08 -8.49 13.49
N PRO A 161 10.45 -7.29 12.98
CA PRO A 161 10.11 -6.04 13.62
C PRO A 161 8.61 -5.75 13.58
N LEU A 162 8.13 -5.16 14.67
CA LEU A 162 6.75 -4.72 14.84
C LEU A 162 6.68 -3.20 14.80
N LEU A 163 5.63 -2.67 14.19
CA LEU A 163 5.33 -1.26 14.17
C LEU A 163 4.28 -0.94 15.23
N HIS A 164 4.63 -0.02 16.13
CA HIS A 164 3.78 0.42 17.23
C HIS A 164 3.29 1.84 16.95
N PHE A 165 1.98 2.00 16.83
CA PHE A 165 1.39 3.30 16.55
C PHE A 165 -0.08 3.36 16.94
N ARG A 166 -0.59 4.59 17.06
CA ARG A 166 -2.03 4.83 17.17
C ARG A 166 -2.58 5.44 15.90
N THR A 167 -3.77 4.97 15.53
CA THR A 167 -4.55 5.55 14.45
C THR A 167 -6.04 5.32 14.68
N VAL A 168 -6.88 5.80 13.76
CA VAL A 168 -8.31 5.54 13.75
C VAL A 168 -8.59 4.23 13.02
N ALA A 169 -9.46 3.42 13.61
CA ALA A 169 -9.99 2.21 12.99
C ALA A 169 -11.50 2.32 12.82
N ALA A 170 -12.01 1.68 11.77
CA ALA A 170 -13.43 1.64 11.46
C ALA A 170 -13.79 0.29 10.83
N GLN A 171 -15.08 -0.07 10.89
CA GLN A 171 -15.56 -1.30 10.27
C GLN A 171 -16.42 -1.01 9.05
N PHE A 172 -16.18 -1.74 7.96
CA PHE A 172 -16.91 -1.68 6.71
C PHE A 172 -17.07 -3.07 6.13
N SER A 173 -18.03 -3.27 5.22
CA SER A 173 -18.25 -4.55 4.56
C SER A 173 -17.81 -4.51 3.10
N LEU A 174 -17.42 -5.66 2.55
CA LEU A 174 -17.15 -5.77 1.10
C LEU A 174 -18.46 -5.98 0.34
N ILE A 175 -18.59 -5.39 -0.84
CA ILE A 175 -19.72 -5.54 -1.77
C ILE A 175 -19.27 -5.74 -3.21
N SER A 176 -20.11 -6.39 -4.01
CA SER A 176 -19.99 -6.51 -5.47
C SER A 176 -18.56 -6.84 -5.97
N PRO A 177 -17.93 -7.93 -5.51
CA PRO A 177 -16.59 -8.28 -5.98
C PRO A 177 -16.62 -8.63 -7.46
N ALA A 178 -15.67 -8.09 -8.23
CA ALA A 178 -15.48 -8.40 -9.64
C ALA A 178 -14.05 -8.86 -9.90
N LEU A 179 -13.86 -9.84 -10.78
CA LEU A 179 -12.53 -10.28 -11.20
C LEU A 179 -11.87 -9.20 -12.05
N ILE A 180 -10.61 -8.90 -11.76
CA ILE A 180 -9.84 -7.93 -12.54
C ILE A 180 -9.25 -8.66 -13.75
N HIS A 181 -9.90 -8.50 -14.91
CA HIS A 181 -9.46 -9.11 -16.17
C HIS A 181 -8.63 -8.18 -17.07
N LYS A 182 -8.60 -6.88 -16.78
CA LYS A 182 -7.96 -5.86 -17.63
C LYS A 182 -6.49 -5.70 -17.25
N SER A 183 -5.62 -5.63 -18.27
CA SER A 183 -4.21 -5.27 -18.08
C SER A 183 -4.11 -3.82 -17.57
N VAL A 184 -3.77 -3.63 -16.29
CA VAL A 184 -3.46 -2.28 -15.79
C VAL A 184 -2.03 -1.92 -16.18
N ILE A 185 -1.86 -0.81 -16.89
CA ILE A 185 -0.54 -0.29 -17.25
C ILE A 185 0.08 0.33 -15.99
N SER A 186 1.17 -0.24 -15.50
CA SER A 186 1.95 0.32 -14.38
C SER A 186 2.25 1.82 -14.59
N PRO A 187 2.08 2.68 -13.57
CA PRO A 187 2.46 4.10 -13.61
C PRO A 187 3.93 4.31 -14.00
N LEU A 188 4.82 3.42 -13.53
CA LEU A 188 6.21 3.44 -13.94
C LEU A 188 6.42 3.23 -15.43
N ARG A 189 5.60 2.39 -16.08
CA ARG A 189 5.68 2.21 -17.53
C ARG A 189 5.33 3.52 -18.24
N LYS A 190 4.27 4.23 -17.79
CA LYS A 190 3.92 5.56 -18.29
C LYS A 190 5.08 6.56 -18.12
N ARG A 191 5.81 6.50 -17.00
CA ARG A 191 6.94 7.40 -16.68
C ARG A 191 8.24 7.07 -17.41
N LEU A 192 8.50 5.78 -17.70
CA LEU A 192 9.81 5.30 -18.14
C LEU A 192 9.92 4.99 -19.66
N THR A 193 8.81 4.94 -20.41
CA THR A 193 8.83 4.57 -21.84
C THR A 193 8.43 5.71 -22.78
N GLY A 194 9.22 5.93 -23.86
CA GLY A 194 8.79 6.76 -25.00
C GLY A 194 7.63 6.12 -25.80
N PRO A 195 7.04 6.82 -26.78
CA PRO A 195 5.82 6.41 -27.49
C PRO A 195 5.86 4.98 -28.07
N SER A 196 7.04 4.51 -28.50
CA SER A 196 7.20 3.19 -29.10
C SER A 196 7.23 2.02 -28.11
N ALA A 197 7.50 2.25 -26.82
CA ALA A 197 7.53 1.18 -25.81
C ALA A 197 6.17 1.00 -25.07
N LEU A 198 5.19 1.85 -25.35
CA LEU A 198 3.76 1.61 -25.09
C LEU A 198 3.18 0.51 -26.02
N SER A 199 3.85 0.19 -27.13
CA SER A 199 3.37 -0.78 -28.14
C SER A 199 3.54 -2.25 -27.73
N THR A 200 4.46 -2.59 -26.83
CA THR A 200 4.66 -3.98 -26.37
C THR A 200 3.76 -4.31 -25.18
N VAL A 201 2.45 -4.21 -25.37
CA VAL A 201 1.47 -4.75 -24.43
C VAL A 201 1.77 -6.25 -24.29
N ARG A 202 2.43 -6.66 -23.21
CA ARG A 202 2.42 -8.08 -22.87
C ARG A 202 0.97 -8.39 -22.54
N PRO A 203 0.37 -9.45 -23.10
CA PRO A 203 -0.95 -9.90 -22.70
C PRO A 203 -1.00 -9.95 -21.18
N ALA A 204 -2.12 -9.53 -20.59
CA ALA A 204 -2.35 -9.78 -19.18
C ALA A 204 -2.03 -11.27 -18.94
N PRO A 205 -1.11 -11.60 -18.01
CA PRO A 205 -1.11 -12.93 -17.46
C PRO A 205 -2.56 -13.23 -17.10
N ALA A 206 -3.09 -14.40 -17.48
CA ALA A 206 -4.37 -14.84 -16.97
C ALA A 206 -4.25 -14.88 -15.44
N ASP A 207 -4.60 -13.77 -14.78
CA ASP A 207 -4.28 -13.56 -13.37
C ASP A 207 -5.17 -14.52 -12.56
N PRO A 208 -4.59 -15.43 -11.75
CA PRO A 208 -5.34 -16.48 -11.08
C PRO A 208 -6.08 -15.94 -9.84
N GLY A 209 -7.04 -15.03 -10.07
CA GLY A 209 -8.03 -14.61 -9.07
C GLY A 209 -7.64 -13.40 -8.24
N LEU A 210 -7.40 -12.24 -8.86
CA LEU A 210 -7.48 -10.93 -8.19
C LEU A 210 -8.89 -10.35 -8.36
N ILE A 211 -9.43 -9.75 -7.29
CA ILE A 211 -10.74 -9.11 -7.29
C ILE A 211 -10.61 -7.63 -6.95
N ARG A 212 -11.52 -6.83 -7.51
CA ARG A 212 -11.88 -5.51 -7.01
C ARG A 212 -13.20 -5.63 -6.28
N ALA A 213 -13.24 -5.24 -5.02
CA ALA A 213 -14.47 -5.16 -4.24
C ALA A 213 -14.77 -3.70 -3.88
N GLY A 214 -16.05 -3.38 -3.78
CA GLY A 214 -16.53 -2.14 -3.20
C GLY A 214 -16.46 -2.26 -1.69
N ILE A 215 -16.18 -1.14 -1.03
CA ILE A 215 -16.32 -0.99 0.41
C ILE A 215 -17.66 -0.33 0.66
N ALA A 216 -18.46 -0.89 1.56
CA ALA A 216 -19.78 -0.42 1.90
C ALA A 216 -19.88 0.06 3.34
N ASP A 217 -20.65 1.13 3.53
CA ASP A 217 -21.01 1.70 4.82
C ASP A 217 -22.12 0.89 5.53
N ASP A 218 -22.58 1.38 6.67
CA ASP A 218 -23.62 0.75 7.51
C ASP A 218 -24.97 0.55 6.80
N ARG A 219 -25.24 1.29 5.74
CA ARG A 219 -26.44 1.18 4.90
C ARG A 219 -26.24 0.27 3.68
N GLY A 220 -25.04 -0.30 3.53
CA GLY A 220 -24.67 -1.08 2.35
C GLY A 220 -24.37 -0.20 1.14
N TRP A 221 -24.22 1.12 1.30
CA TRP A 221 -23.90 2.01 0.20
C TRP A 221 -22.41 2.01 -0.07
N TRP A 222 -22.06 2.05 -1.36
CA TRP A 222 -20.67 2.15 -1.78
C TRP A 222 -20.04 3.42 -1.21
N CYS A 223 -18.85 3.27 -0.65
CA CYS A 223 -18.08 4.38 -0.12
C CYS A 223 -16.59 4.29 -0.44
N GLY A 224 -16.15 3.26 -1.15
CA GLY A 224 -14.75 3.02 -1.45
C GLY A 224 -14.47 1.77 -2.26
N THR A 225 -13.20 1.51 -2.54
CA THR A 225 -12.74 0.32 -3.29
C THR A 225 -11.52 -0.31 -2.66
N ILE A 226 -11.36 -1.62 -2.88
CA ILE A 226 -10.19 -2.39 -2.45
C ILE A 226 -9.90 -3.51 -3.43
N ASP A 227 -8.61 -3.74 -3.71
CA ASP A 227 -8.14 -4.87 -4.51
C ASP A 227 -7.64 -5.98 -3.58
N LEU A 228 -8.12 -7.21 -3.77
CA LEU A 228 -7.85 -8.36 -2.90
C LEU A 228 -7.69 -9.66 -3.70
N ASP A 229 -7.11 -10.68 -3.07
CA ASP A 229 -7.17 -12.06 -3.56
C ASP A 229 -8.63 -12.56 -3.65
N ALA A 230 -8.97 -13.34 -4.67
CA ALA A 230 -10.31 -13.89 -4.88
C ALA A 230 -10.82 -14.74 -3.71
N ALA A 231 -9.93 -15.27 -2.85
CA ALA A 231 -10.33 -15.91 -1.60
C ALA A 231 -11.21 -14.99 -0.71
N TRP A 232 -11.04 -13.67 -0.82
CA TRP A 232 -11.85 -12.68 -0.09
C TRP A 232 -13.29 -12.54 -0.60
N MET A 233 -13.64 -13.11 -1.76
CA MET A 233 -15.04 -13.15 -2.21
C MET A 233 -15.95 -13.83 -1.17
N SER A 234 -15.43 -14.82 -0.43
CA SER A 234 -16.16 -15.51 0.63
C SER A 234 -16.48 -14.64 1.86
N ARG A 235 -15.89 -13.44 1.97
CA ARG A 235 -16.05 -12.51 3.10
C ARG A 235 -16.99 -11.34 2.79
N VAL A 236 -17.62 -11.31 1.61
CA VAL A 236 -18.57 -10.27 1.22
C VAL A 236 -19.72 -10.16 2.21
N GLY A 237 -20.11 -8.94 2.54
CA GLY A 237 -21.17 -8.63 3.51
C GLY A 237 -20.76 -8.77 4.99
N ILE A 238 -19.60 -9.35 5.30
CA ILE A 238 -19.10 -9.46 6.68
C ILE A 238 -18.44 -8.13 7.07
N PRO A 239 -18.74 -7.56 8.25
CA PRO A 239 -18.00 -6.42 8.78
C PRO A 239 -16.52 -6.76 8.98
N LEU A 240 -15.65 -5.99 8.36
CA LEU A 240 -14.19 -6.13 8.41
C LEU A 240 -13.56 -4.89 9.02
N GLU A 241 -12.44 -5.08 9.70
CA GLU A 241 -11.72 -3.99 10.35
C GLU A 241 -10.69 -3.35 9.41
N PHE A 242 -10.78 -2.03 9.31
CA PHE A 242 -9.88 -1.20 8.53
C PHE A 242 -9.17 -0.20 9.44
N LEU A 243 -7.84 -0.13 9.32
CA LEU A 243 -7.05 0.96 9.88
C LEU A 243 -7.01 2.10 8.86
N LEU A 244 -7.36 3.31 9.25
CA LEU A 244 -7.14 4.48 8.40
C LEU A 244 -5.67 4.89 8.54
N VAL A 245 -4.95 5.00 7.44
CA VAL A 245 -3.48 5.17 7.44
C VAL A 245 -3.08 6.59 7.06
N SER A 246 -3.74 7.16 6.06
CA SER A 246 -3.40 8.48 5.54
C SER A 246 -4.58 9.06 4.76
N ARG A 247 -4.45 10.31 4.35
CA ARG A 247 -5.38 10.99 3.44
C ARG A 247 -4.67 11.38 2.15
N VAL A 248 -5.42 11.26 1.04
CA VAL A 248 -5.08 11.82 -0.27
C VAL A 248 -6.30 12.57 -0.82
N SER A 249 -6.10 13.34 -1.88
CA SER A 249 -7.09 14.27 -2.42
C SER A 249 -8.22 13.55 -3.15
N THR A 250 -7.90 12.58 -4.00
CA THR A 250 -8.91 11.89 -4.82
C THR A 250 -8.59 10.40 -5.00
N PHE A 251 -9.55 9.64 -5.51
CA PHE A 251 -9.25 8.34 -6.14
C PHE A 251 -8.37 8.55 -7.37
N THR A 252 -7.65 7.51 -7.80
CA THR A 252 -6.98 7.50 -9.11
C THR A 252 -8.01 7.17 -10.21
N ASP A 253 -7.77 7.66 -11.42
CA ASP A 253 -8.70 7.42 -12.54
C ASP A 253 -8.82 5.92 -12.85
N ASP A 254 -7.73 5.15 -12.69
CA ASP A 254 -7.68 3.70 -12.90
C ASP A 254 -8.49 2.92 -11.82
N GLU A 255 -8.76 3.51 -10.65
CA GLU A 255 -9.60 2.88 -9.63
C GLU A 255 -11.09 2.89 -10.00
N LEU A 256 -11.54 4.05 -10.46
CA LEU A 256 -12.95 4.29 -10.75
C LEU A 256 -13.35 3.66 -12.09
N ALA A 257 -12.45 3.67 -13.09
CA ALA A 257 -12.72 3.15 -14.43
C ALA A 257 -12.98 1.63 -14.50
N ILE A 258 -12.63 0.87 -13.45
CA ILE A 258 -12.81 -0.59 -13.38
C ILE A 258 -14.07 -0.96 -12.60
N TRP A 259 -14.75 0.00 -11.96
CA TRP A 259 -16.02 -0.30 -11.32
C TRP A 259 -17.09 -0.47 -12.41
N GLU A 260 -17.41 -1.73 -12.74
CA GLU A 260 -18.42 -2.08 -13.75
C GLU A 260 -19.87 -1.92 -13.24
N GLY A 261 -20.06 -1.51 -11.97
CA GLY A 261 -21.36 -1.13 -11.43
C GLY A 261 -21.63 0.36 -11.62
N THR A 262 -22.90 0.73 -11.80
CA THR A 262 -23.34 2.13 -11.67
C THR A 262 -23.07 2.59 -10.23
N LEU A 263 -22.32 3.68 -10.09
CA LEU A 263 -22.20 4.35 -8.80
C LEU A 263 -23.55 5.05 -8.53
N PRO A 264 -23.93 5.30 -7.26
CA PRO A 264 -25.08 6.14 -6.98
C PRO A 264 -24.90 7.54 -7.59
N ASP A 265 -25.94 8.13 -8.17
CA ASP A 265 -25.86 9.44 -8.86
C ASP A 265 -25.18 10.54 -8.01
N GLU A 266 -25.50 10.62 -6.72
CA GLU A 266 -24.87 11.58 -5.79
C GLU A 266 -23.34 11.39 -5.66
N VAL A 267 -22.88 10.13 -5.76
CA VAL A 267 -21.46 9.78 -5.71
C VAL A 267 -20.80 10.11 -7.04
N GLU A 268 -21.48 9.87 -8.17
CA GLU A 268 -20.98 10.27 -9.49
C GLU A 268 -20.79 11.78 -9.58
N ASP A 269 -21.78 12.56 -9.13
CA ASP A 269 -21.71 14.02 -9.08
C ASP A 269 -20.58 14.52 -8.19
N LEU A 270 -20.44 13.94 -6.98
CA LEU A 270 -19.35 14.27 -6.06
C LEU A 270 -17.97 14.01 -6.69
N ILE A 271 -17.81 12.85 -7.34
CA ILE A 271 -16.57 12.45 -7.99
C ILE A 271 -16.27 13.35 -9.20
N ALA A 272 -17.28 13.67 -10.01
CA ALA A 272 -17.15 14.52 -11.20
C ALA A 272 -16.70 15.94 -10.84
N GLN A 273 -17.17 16.48 -9.71
CA GLN A 273 -16.76 17.79 -9.21
C GLN A 273 -15.34 17.82 -8.64
N ARG A 274 -14.71 16.65 -8.40
CA ARG A 274 -13.39 16.51 -7.76
C ARG A 274 -13.25 17.27 -6.43
N ASN A 275 -14.37 17.53 -5.74
CA ASN A 275 -14.41 18.25 -4.48
C ASN A 275 -14.69 17.29 -3.31
N TYR A 276 -13.78 16.34 -3.11
CA TYR A 276 -13.85 15.36 -2.03
C TYR A 276 -12.46 15.06 -1.48
N GLY A 277 -12.40 14.20 -0.47
CA GLY A 277 -11.16 13.62 0.03
C GLY A 277 -11.31 12.11 0.15
N VAL A 278 -10.19 11.39 0.17
CA VAL A 278 -10.21 9.94 0.43
C VAL A 278 -9.19 9.56 1.50
N TYR A 279 -9.56 8.59 2.33
CA TYR A 279 -8.65 7.93 3.25
C TYR A 279 -8.08 6.68 2.59
N ASN A 280 -6.76 6.50 2.67
CA ASN A 280 -6.15 5.19 2.46
C ASN A 280 -6.47 4.34 3.69
N VAL A 281 -7.09 3.18 3.44
CA VAL A 281 -7.48 2.23 4.48
C VAL A 281 -6.74 0.92 4.30
N MET A 282 -6.31 0.33 5.40
CA MET A 282 -5.65 -0.95 5.45
C MET A 282 -6.59 -1.99 6.06
N LEU A 283 -6.99 -2.97 5.26
CA LEU A 283 -7.69 -4.14 5.75
C LEU A 283 -6.70 -4.98 6.58
N VAL A 284 -7.10 -5.35 7.79
CA VAL A 284 -6.23 -6.09 8.71
C VAL A 284 -6.89 -7.35 9.25
N SER A 285 -6.08 -8.39 9.44
CA SER A 285 -6.41 -9.51 10.32
C SER A 285 -5.67 -9.36 11.65
N ARG A 286 -6.17 -10.00 12.71
CA ARG A 286 -5.52 -9.98 14.03
C ARG A 286 -5.28 -11.40 14.51
N ARG A 287 -4.03 -11.69 14.90
CA ARG A 287 -3.62 -12.98 15.48
C ARG A 287 -2.70 -12.70 16.66
N ASP A 288 -3.01 -13.28 17.82
CA ASP A 288 -2.19 -13.17 19.04
C ASP A 288 -1.82 -11.72 19.42
N GLY A 289 -2.78 -10.80 19.23
CA GLY A 289 -2.58 -9.38 19.53
C GLY A 289 -1.89 -8.57 18.42
N ILE A 290 -1.28 -9.22 17.42
CA ILE A 290 -0.59 -8.59 16.29
C ILE A 290 -1.57 -8.42 15.11
N TYR A 291 -1.56 -7.23 14.52
CA TYR A 291 -2.25 -6.93 13.27
C TYR A 291 -1.39 -7.33 12.09
N TYR A 292 -2.03 -7.87 11.05
CA TYR A 292 -1.39 -8.16 9.77
C TYR A 292 -2.19 -7.49 8.66
N ARG A 293 -1.49 -6.79 7.79
CA ARG A 293 -2.05 -6.22 6.57
C ARG A 293 -2.51 -7.34 5.64
N GLU A 294 -3.76 -7.25 5.21
CA GLU A 294 -4.39 -8.15 4.24
C GLU A 294 -4.63 -7.47 2.88
N GLY A 295 -4.85 -6.15 2.89
CA GLY A 295 -5.08 -5.37 1.67
C GLY A 295 -5.07 -3.87 1.93
N LEU A 296 -5.04 -3.10 0.84
CA LEU A 296 -5.18 -1.65 0.87
C LEU A 296 -6.31 -1.22 -0.05
N GLY A 297 -7.17 -0.37 0.48
CA GLY A 297 -8.22 0.27 -0.27
C GLY A 297 -8.28 1.75 0.02
N ARG A 298 -9.31 2.38 -0.53
CA ARG A 298 -9.65 3.78 -0.26
C ARG A 298 -11.12 3.93 -0.01
N ILE A 299 -11.45 4.85 0.89
CA ILE A 299 -12.84 5.26 1.15
C ILE A 299 -12.96 6.78 1.07
N LEU A 300 -14.13 7.27 0.71
CA LEU A 300 -14.49 8.69 0.81
C LEU A 300 -14.35 9.15 2.26
N THR A 301 -13.81 10.34 2.49
CA THR A 301 -13.69 10.90 3.86
C THR A 301 -15.05 11.04 4.54
N GLY A 302 -16.08 11.36 3.75
CA GLY A 302 -17.47 11.45 4.21
C GLY A 302 -18.09 10.11 4.62
N ALA A 303 -17.42 8.97 4.43
CA ALA A 303 -17.94 7.65 4.81
C ALA A 303 -17.73 7.31 6.29
N LEU A 304 -16.77 7.96 6.95
CA LEU A 304 -16.31 7.53 8.27
C LEU A 304 -17.40 7.55 9.35
N HIS A 305 -18.30 8.54 9.32
CA HIS A 305 -19.41 8.64 10.25
C HIS A 305 -20.53 7.61 10.01
N ARG A 306 -20.47 6.90 8.87
CA ARG A 306 -21.38 5.81 8.50
C ARG A 306 -20.70 4.44 8.55
N ALA A 307 -19.55 4.33 9.22
CA ALA A 307 -18.95 3.04 9.46
C ALA A 307 -19.93 2.12 10.23
N VAL A 308 -19.85 0.80 10.00
CA VAL A 308 -20.74 -0.22 10.59
C VAL A 308 -20.80 -0.10 12.13
N GLN A 309 -19.69 0.33 12.73
CA GLN A 309 -19.61 0.73 14.13
C GLN A 309 -18.92 2.10 14.20
N PRO A 310 -19.20 2.90 15.25
CA PRO A 310 -18.49 4.16 15.47
C PRO A 310 -16.98 3.97 15.40
N ALA A 311 -16.35 4.72 14.49
CA ALA A 311 -14.90 4.70 14.36
C ALA A 311 -14.23 5.14 15.67
N SER A 312 -13.09 4.54 16.00
CA SER A 312 -12.40 4.81 17.26
C SER A 312 -10.90 4.83 17.09
N TRP A 313 -10.22 5.54 17.98
CA TRP A 313 -8.78 5.41 18.10
C TRP A 313 -8.39 4.01 18.58
N LYS A 314 -7.32 3.47 18.02
CA LYS A 314 -6.71 2.20 18.41
C LYS A 314 -5.21 2.34 18.58
N ASP A 315 -4.70 1.57 19.53
CA ASP A 315 -3.28 1.27 19.67
C ASP A 315 -2.98 -0.02 18.91
N VAL A 316 -2.06 0.05 17.96
CA VAL A 316 -1.82 -0.96 16.93
C VAL A 316 -0.39 -1.48 17.03
N VAL A 317 -0.27 -2.80 17.06
CA VAL A 317 0.99 -3.52 16.85
C VAL A 317 0.91 -4.23 15.50
N LEU A 318 1.54 -3.68 14.47
CA LEU A 318 1.48 -4.18 13.10
C LEU A 318 2.75 -4.98 12.77
N GLY A 319 2.58 -6.25 12.39
CA GLY A 319 3.64 -7.16 11.95
C GLY A 319 3.59 -7.49 10.47
#